data_AF-A0A291GK61-F1
#
_entry.id   AF-A0A291GK61-F1
#
_cell.length_a   1.000
_cell.length_b   1.000
_cell.length_c   1.000
_cell.angle_alpha   90.00
_cell.angle_beta   90.00
_cell.angle_gamma   90.00
#
_symmetry.space_group_name_H-M   'P 1'
#
loop_
_entity.id
_entity.type
_entity.pdbx_description
1 polymer ?
#
loop_
_entity_poly.entity_id
_entity_poly.type
_entity_poly.pdbx_seq_one_letter_code
_entity_poly.pdbx_strand_id
1 'polypeptide(L)'
;MTPRRLPLAPSAALARRGVLLAGPALLLAGCGLLPTGGADESSPGTGAGDAEGADEEPAVDPATSATLDLTTVEVSDEIVAGGLMQRLETSETLIQPYAQVTVTATTLLDSLTAEQFTALTGQEAPLPDGADPFGDESPATTLLPGELKKFLLTSWESTDPDWAPAPQHVLTALHITHLRNDDIRLDSAEEGDAERRGTVLAIVDASPDADAVTLRAEIGDEVQEISLVDGTIVATPAPRMYSGGLEVQVSDATMLDTKVPDGFAQEYMTLLGTVESAYLTPFINSGVDYGGNLNWAGEGEIFLVVELGWDRDFSSNVEDLTEMVLVLPDGTELRSAQDQFTLFYGEPFVATFTIPADLDTATVKIMPRFGQVLDEDFEQVEDPVTATLTFA
;
A
#
# COMPACT_ATOMS: atom_id res chain seq x y z
N MET A 1 44.46 -14.07 -44.55
CA MET A 1 43.89 -15.03 -43.58
C MET A 1 42.79 -14.31 -42.82
N THR A 2 41.54 -14.67 -43.08
CA THR A 2 40.38 -14.30 -42.27
C THR A 2 40.30 -15.18 -41.03
N PRO A 3 39.64 -14.70 -39.97
CA PRO A 3 38.49 -15.47 -39.50
C PRO A 3 37.20 -14.63 -39.43
N ARG A 4 36.09 -15.30 -39.73
CA ARG A 4 34.69 -14.85 -39.58
C ARG A 4 34.09 -15.42 -38.29
N ARG A 5 33.17 -14.66 -37.68
CA ARG A 5 31.87 -15.03 -37.04
C ARG A 5 31.35 -13.76 -36.34
N LEU A 6 30.08 -13.42 -36.15
CA LEU A 6 28.72 -13.61 -36.74
C LEU A 6 27.88 -12.47 -36.05
N PRO A 7 26.74 -12.01 -36.58
CA PRO A 7 26.13 -10.73 -36.18
C PRO A 7 25.26 -10.84 -34.92
N LEU A 8 25.34 -9.84 -34.04
CA LEU A 8 24.38 -9.58 -32.97
C LEU A 8 23.11 -8.91 -33.55
N ALA A 9 21.95 -9.40 -33.15
CA ALA A 9 20.65 -8.78 -33.39
C ALA A 9 20.49 -7.49 -32.54
N PRO A 10 19.64 -6.53 -32.96
CA PRO A 10 19.58 -5.21 -32.35
C PRO A 10 18.75 -5.19 -31.05
N SER A 11 19.26 -4.48 -30.06
CA SER A 11 18.57 -4.05 -28.85
C SER A 11 17.38 -3.15 -29.23
N ALA A 12 16.17 -3.57 -28.84
CA ALA A 12 14.98 -2.75 -29.01
C ALA A 12 15.00 -1.59 -28.00
N ALA A 13 14.76 -0.40 -28.55
CA ALA A 13 14.80 0.88 -27.85
C ALA A 13 13.65 1.05 -26.84
N LEU A 14 13.98 1.59 -25.67
CA LEU A 14 13.07 2.23 -24.73
C LEU A 14 12.31 3.36 -25.43
N ALA A 15 11.03 3.12 -25.75
CA ALA A 15 10.14 4.10 -26.32
C ALA A 15 9.36 4.82 -25.20
N ARG A 16 9.71 6.09 -25.03
CA ARG A 16 8.98 7.12 -24.28
C ARG A 16 7.48 7.07 -24.61
N ARG A 17 6.62 6.93 -23.59
CA ARG A 17 5.17 7.07 -23.75
C ARG A 17 4.77 8.53 -23.57
N GLY A 18 4.46 9.17 -24.69
CA GLY A 18 3.67 10.40 -24.75
C GLY A 18 2.17 10.08 -24.70
N VAL A 19 1.45 10.99 -24.07
CA VAL A 19 -0.01 11.10 -23.93
C VAL A 19 -0.73 11.03 -25.28
N LEU A 20 -1.80 10.23 -25.39
CA LEU A 20 -2.89 10.43 -26.36
C LEU A 20 -4.22 9.83 -25.85
N LEU A 21 -5.21 10.72 -25.70
CA LEU A 21 -6.64 10.47 -25.53
C LEU A 21 -7.26 9.77 -26.75
N ALA A 22 -8.06 8.73 -26.56
CA ALA A 22 -9.30 8.44 -27.33
C ALA A 22 -10.05 7.22 -26.75
N GLY A 23 -11.38 7.35 -26.60
CA GLY A 23 -12.29 6.41 -25.93
C GLY A 23 -12.79 5.20 -26.75
N PRO A 24 -14.01 4.68 -26.45
CA PRO A 24 -14.22 3.26 -26.11
C PRO A 24 -14.69 2.39 -27.28
N ALA A 25 -14.37 1.09 -27.22
CA ALA A 25 -14.94 0.07 -28.09
C ALA A 25 -15.52 -1.09 -27.27
N LEU A 26 -16.85 -1.11 -27.19
CA LEU A 26 -17.68 -2.27 -26.84
C LEU A 26 -17.46 -3.40 -27.86
N LEU A 27 -17.24 -4.63 -27.39
CA LEU A 27 -17.51 -5.84 -28.17
C LEU A 27 -18.22 -6.89 -27.31
N LEU A 28 -19.54 -6.93 -27.51
CA LEU A 28 -20.42 -8.06 -27.26
C LEU A 28 -20.07 -9.22 -28.21
N ALA A 29 -19.91 -10.43 -27.66
CA ALA A 29 -20.12 -11.67 -28.40
C ALA A 29 -20.68 -12.74 -27.46
N GLY A 30 -21.97 -13.02 -27.64
CA GLY A 30 -22.62 -14.22 -27.11
C GLY A 30 -22.60 -15.38 -28.11
N CYS A 31 -23.33 -16.45 -27.74
CA CYS A 31 -23.51 -17.77 -28.37
C CYS A 31 -22.41 -18.77 -27.95
N GLY A 32 -22.63 -19.81 -27.15
CA GLY A 32 -23.83 -20.60 -26.84
C GLY A 32 -23.67 -22.00 -27.45
N LEU A 33 -23.73 -23.08 -26.66
CA LEU A 33 -24.27 -24.42 -27.02
C LEU A 33 -23.98 -25.48 -25.94
N LEU A 34 -25.05 -25.94 -25.28
CA LEU A 34 -25.16 -27.24 -24.60
C LEU A 34 -25.00 -28.39 -25.61
N PRO A 35 -24.67 -29.61 -25.11
CA PRO A 35 -25.53 -30.73 -25.44
C PRO A 35 -25.92 -31.58 -24.21
N THR A 36 -27.21 -31.92 -24.21
CA THR A 36 -27.89 -32.92 -23.38
C THR A 36 -27.71 -34.34 -23.94
N GLY A 37 -27.45 -35.30 -23.05
CA GLY A 37 -28.21 -36.55 -22.96
C GLY A 37 -27.69 -37.83 -23.65
N GLY A 38 -27.49 -38.88 -22.85
CA GLY A 38 -28.21 -40.15 -23.06
C GLY A 38 -27.40 -41.47 -23.10
N ALA A 39 -27.49 -42.22 -21.99
CA ALA A 39 -27.53 -43.70 -21.85
C ALA A 39 -26.28 -44.51 -22.30
N ASP A 40 -25.86 -45.62 -21.68
CA ASP A 40 -26.59 -46.61 -20.88
C ASP A 40 -25.60 -47.57 -20.16
N GLU A 41 -26.17 -48.41 -19.30
CA GLU A 41 -25.70 -49.69 -18.75
C GLU A 41 -25.15 -49.80 -17.31
N SER A 42 -25.90 -50.66 -16.60
CA SER A 42 -25.93 -51.10 -15.22
C SER A 42 -24.83 -52.14 -14.93
N SER A 43 -24.36 -52.34 -13.69
CA SER A 43 -25.00 -53.23 -12.69
C SER A 43 -24.15 -53.32 -11.38
N PRO A 44 -24.70 -53.89 -10.29
CA PRO A 44 -24.58 -53.38 -8.92
C PRO A 44 -23.55 -54.10 -8.03
N GLY A 45 -23.18 -53.44 -6.93
CA GLY A 45 -22.48 -54.04 -5.80
C GLY A 45 -23.00 -53.47 -4.48
N THR A 46 -23.91 -54.20 -3.86
CA THR A 46 -24.45 -53.98 -2.50
C THR A 46 -23.36 -54.14 -1.44
N GLY A 47 -23.26 -53.18 -0.53
CA GLY A 47 -22.51 -53.29 0.72
C GLY A 47 -23.03 -52.27 1.72
N ALA A 48 -23.99 -52.69 2.54
CA ALA A 48 -24.48 -51.94 3.69
C ALA A 48 -23.37 -51.82 4.75
N GLY A 49 -23.22 -50.62 5.29
CA GLY A 49 -22.41 -50.31 6.47
C GLY A 49 -22.96 -49.01 7.03
N ASP A 50 -23.58 -49.13 8.21
CA ASP A 50 -24.40 -48.12 8.88
C ASP A 50 -23.73 -46.76 9.04
N ALA A 51 -24.62 -45.77 8.97
CA ALA A 51 -24.45 -44.41 9.41
C ALA A 51 -24.14 -44.34 10.90
N GLU A 52 -23.25 -43.42 11.28
CA GLU A 52 -23.29 -42.75 12.58
C GLU A 52 -22.46 -41.46 12.49
N GLY A 53 -23.10 -40.32 12.80
CA GLY A 53 -22.42 -39.04 13.02
C GLY A 53 -22.60 -37.97 11.94
N ALA A 54 -23.81 -37.74 11.44
CA ALA A 54 -24.17 -36.38 11.05
C ALA A 54 -24.62 -35.69 12.35
N ASP A 55 -23.81 -34.77 12.87
CA ASP A 55 -24.29 -33.77 13.82
C ASP A 55 -25.40 -33.01 13.10
N GLU A 56 -26.66 -33.35 13.37
CA GLU A 56 -27.80 -32.51 12.99
C GLU A 56 -27.66 -31.23 13.80
N GLU A 57 -27.28 -30.14 13.13
CA GLU A 57 -27.47 -28.80 13.68
C GLU A 57 -28.93 -28.67 14.15
N PRO A 58 -29.18 -28.11 15.35
CA PRO A 58 -30.53 -28.00 15.87
C PRO A 58 -31.40 -27.24 14.86
N ALA A 59 -32.45 -27.88 14.36
CA ALA A 59 -33.39 -27.27 13.43
C ALA A 59 -33.99 -26.02 14.08
N VAL A 60 -33.68 -24.84 13.52
CA VAL A 60 -34.20 -23.55 13.98
C VAL A 60 -35.69 -23.49 13.68
N ASP A 61 -36.51 -23.04 14.65
CA ASP A 61 -37.96 -22.94 14.47
C ASP A 61 -38.32 -21.72 13.61
N PRO A 62 -38.82 -21.92 12.37
CA PRO A 62 -39.14 -20.84 11.45
C PRO A 62 -40.21 -19.88 12.01
N ALA A 63 -41.02 -20.30 12.99
CA ALA A 63 -42.00 -19.44 13.62
C ALA A 63 -41.38 -18.34 14.51
N THR A 64 -40.08 -18.43 14.81
CA THR A 64 -39.36 -17.50 15.71
C THR A 64 -38.08 -16.92 15.12
N SER A 65 -37.70 -17.36 13.92
CA SER A 65 -36.49 -16.91 13.23
C SER A 65 -36.80 -16.02 12.05
N ALA A 66 -35.93 -15.07 11.76
CA ALA A 66 -35.96 -14.30 10.53
C ALA A 66 -34.61 -14.36 9.82
N THR A 67 -34.65 -14.45 8.49
CA THR A 67 -33.45 -14.39 7.65
C THR A 67 -33.16 -12.95 7.29
N LEU A 68 -31.95 -12.48 7.56
CA LEU A 68 -31.53 -11.12 7.25
C LEU A 68 -30.95 -11.03 5.84
N ASP A 69 -31.29 -9.95 5.15
CA ASP A 69 -30.61 -9.49 3.94
C ASP A 69 -29.94 -8.16 4.29
N LEU A 70 -28.66 -8.23 4.64
CA LEU A 70 -27.83 -7.12 5.09
C LEU A 70 -26.52 -7.17 4.34
N THR A 71 -26.04 -6.03 3.85
CA THR A 71 -24.72 -5.93 3.22
C THR A 71 -23.66 -5.75 4.30
N THR A 72 -23.24 -4.51 4.54
CA THR A 72 -22.30 -4.10 5.56
C THR A 72 -22.91 -2.94 6.33
N VAL A 73 -22.85 -2.99 7.66
CA VAL A 73 -23.38 -1.94 8.53
C VAL A 73 -22.34 -1.57 9.58
N GLU A 74 -22.17 -0.27 9.80
CA GLU A 74 -21.37 0.25 10.91
C GLU A 74 -22.10 0.02 12.23
N VAL A 75 -21.39 -0.54 13.21
CA VAL A 75 -21.96 -0.95 14.48
C VAL A 75 -22.10 0.24 15.43
N SER A 76 -23.28 0.36 16.04
CA SER A 76 -23.64 1.46 16.94
C SER A 76 -23.17 1.26 18.39
N ASP A 77 -23.19 0.02 18.90
CA ASP A 77 -22.78 -0.32 20.27
C ASP A 77 -21.50 -1.18 20.28
N GLU A 78 -20.35 -0.52 20.46
CA GLU A 78 -19.03 -1.16 20.54
C GLU A 78 -18.89 -2.10 21.76
N ILE A 79 -19.67 -1.92 22.84
CA ILE A 79 -19.55 -2.72 24.07
C ILE A 79 -20.15 -4.11 23.83
N VAL A 80 -21.35 -4.16 23.26
CA VAL A 80 -21.99 -5.43 22.90
C VAL A 80 -21.15 -6.16 21.87
N ALA A 81 -20.65 -5.45 20.86
CA ALA A 81 -19.79 -6.03 19.84
C ALA A 81 -18.51 -6.64 20.42
N GLY A 82 -17.82 -5.91 21.31
CA GLY A 82 -16.59 -6.37 21.96
C GLY A 82 -16.78 -7.64 22.78
N GLY A 83 -17.98 -7.90 23.31
CA GLY A 83 -18.31 -9.14 24.01
C GLY A 83 -18.51 -10.37 23.10
N LEU A 84 -18.68 -10.16 21.80
CA LEU A 84 -18.93 -11.22 20.80
C LEU A 84 -17.68 -11.56 19.99
N MET A 85 -16.74 -10.62 19.87
CA MET A 85 -15.51 -10.77 19.10
C MET A 85 -14.37 -11.39 19.91
N GLN A 86 -13.41 -11.99 19.20
CA GLN A 86 -12.14 -12.40 19.78
C GLN A 86 -11.02 -11.51 19.23
N ARG A 87 -10.10 -11.13 20.11
CA ARG A 87 -8.93 -10.33 19.74
C ARG A 87 -8.10 -11.08 18.70
N LEU A 88 -7.71 -10.37 17.65
CA LEU A 88 -6.88 -10.90 16.57
C LEU A 88 -5.42 -10.56 16.85
N GLU A 89 -4.62 -11.55 17.21
CA GLU A 89 -3.19 -11.35 17.55
C GLU A 89 -2.25 -11.44 16.34
N THR A 90 -2.75 -11.93 15.20
CA THR A 90 -1.96 -12.19 13.98
C THR A 90 -2.25 -11.20 12.86
N SER A 91 -2.97 -10.12 13.17
CA SER A 91 -3.33 -9.09 12.20
C SER A 91 -2.07 -8.42 11.66
N GLU A 92 -1.98 -8.29 10.34
CA GLU A 92 -1.00 -7.42 9.71
C GLU A 92 -1.44 -5.95 9.89
N THR A 93 -0.52 -5.05 9.64
CA THR A 93 -0.81 -3.62 9.70
C THR A 93 -0.65 -3.03 8.32
N LEU A 94 -1.75 -2.58 7.72
CA LEU A 94 -1.73 -1.84 6.46
C LEU A 94 -1.09 -0.47 6.71
N ILE A 95 -0.02 -0.16 5.99
CA ILE A 95 0.73 1.08 6.17
C ILE A 95 0.57 1.92 4.91
N GLN A 96 -0.01 3.10 5.09
CA GLN A 96 -0.37 4.01 4.01
C GLN A 96 -0.19 5.47 4.50
N PRO A 97 0.17 6.44 3.65
CA PRO A 97 0.36 7.83 4.06
C PRO A 97 -0.83 8.39 4.86
N TYR A 98 -0.60 8.80 6.11
CA TYR A 98 -1.63 9.25 7.05
C TYR A 98 -2.65 8.19 7.52
N ALA A 99 -2.47 6.91 7.17
CA ALA A 99 -3.31 5.84 7.65
C ALA A 99 -2.51 4.54 7.88
N GLN A 100 -2.40 4.15 9.14
CA GLN A 100 -1.86 2.86 9.54
C GLN A 100 -2.97 2.03 10.17
N VAL A 101 -3.50 1.05 9.44
CA VAL A 101 -4.70 0.32 9.84
C VAL A 101 -4.37 -1.10 10.31
N THR A 102 -4.93 -1.49 11.46
CA THR A 102 -4.86 -2.85 11.98
C THR A 102 -6.27 -3.37 12.31
N VAL A 103 -6.54 -4.64 11.99
CA VAL A 103 -7.77 -5.32 12.46
C VAL A 103 -7.52 -5.84 13.87
N THR A 104 -8.33 -5.43 14.84
CA THR A 104 -8.08 -5.67 16.26
C THR A 104 -8.84 -6.87 16.81
N ALA A 105 -10.02 -7.17 16.27
CA ALA A 105 -10.82 -8.31 16.67
C ALA A 105 -11.74 -8.76 15.53
N THR A 106 -12.06 -10.05 15.48
CA THR A 106 -12.95 -10.63 14.46
C THR A 106 -13.70 -11.83 15.03
N THR A 107 -14.88 -12.13 14.49
CA THR A 107 -15.64 -13.35 14.77
C THR A 107 -16.62 -13.66 13.64
N LEU A 108 -16.93 -14.95 13.49
CA LEU A 108 -18.00 -15.42 12.63
C LEU A 108 -19.11 -16.04 13.48
N LEU A 109 -20.33 -15.49 13.37
CA LEU A 109 -21.49 -15.92 14.14
C LEU A 109 -22.51 -16.61 13.23
N ASP A 110 -23.06 -17.73 13.69
CA ASP A 110 -24.11 -18.46 12.96
C ASP A 110 -25.49 -17.79 13.10
N SER A 111 -25.69 -17.02 14.17
CA SER A 111 -26.94 -16.30 14.43
C SER A 111 -26.73 -15.10 15.36
N LEU A 112 -27.71 -14.20 15.38
CA LEU A 112 -27.83 -13.10 16.33
C LEU A 112 -29.15 -13.19 17.08
N THR A 113 -29.18 -12.78 18.35
CA THR A 113 -30.44 -12.55 19.05
C THR A 113 -31.04 -11.20 18.66
N ALA A 114 -32.35 -11.01 18.87
CA ALA A 114 -33.02 -9.72 18.65
C ALA A 114 -32.34 -8.56 19.40
N GLU A 115 -31.92 -8.81 20.64
CA GLU A 115 -31.23 -7.83 21.49
C GLU A 115 -29.85 -7.48 20.93
N GLN A 116 -29.09 -8.49 20.49
CA GLN A 116 -27.78 -8.27 19.86
C GLN A 116 -27.90 -7.48 18.57
N PHE A 117 -28.84 -7.85 17.68
CA PHE A 117 -29.06 -7.11 16.44
C PHE A 117 -29.47 -5.66 16.67
N THR A 118 -30.38 -5.43 17.62
CA THR A 118 -30.82 -4.07 17.95
C THR A 118 -29.69 -3.23 18.52
N ALA A 119 -28.85 -3.82 19.38
CA ALA A 119 -27.68 -3.13 19.92
C ALA A 119 -26.64 -2.83 18.82
N LEU A 120 -26.37 -3.80 17.94
CA LEU A 120 -25.36 -3.65 16.90
C LEU A 120 -25.78 -2.66 15.79
N THR A 121 -27.04 -2.70 15.35
CA THR A 121 -27.50 -1.94 14.17
C THR A 121 -28.33 -0.70 14.52
N GLY A 122 -28.81 -0.59 15.77
CA GLY A 122 -29.79 0.43 16.17
C GLY A 122 -31.19 0.22 15.60
N GLN A 123 -31.42 -0.86 14.84
CA GLN A 123 -32.70 -1.20 14.21
C GLN A 123 -33.46 -2.24 15.04
N GLU A 124 -34.78 -2.14 15.04
CA GLU A 124 -35.61 -3.17 15.66
C GLU A 124 -35.52 -4.48 14.86
N ALA A 125 -35.49 -5.62 15.57
CA ALA A 125 -35.44 -6.92 14.93
C ALA A 125 -36.67 -7.13 14.00
N PRO A 126 -36.47 -7.72 12.81
CA PRO A 126 -37.58 -7.99 11.90
C PRO A 126 -38.55 -9.03 12.46
N LEU A 127 -39.72 -9.12 11.85
CA LEU A 127 -40.69 -10.18 12.13
C LEU A 127 -40.17 -11.55 11.64
N PRO A 128 -40.60 -12.68 12.24
CA PRO A 128 -40.24 -14.02 11.79
C PRO A 128 -40.57 -14.28 10.32
N ASP A 129 -39.82 -15.18 9.69
CA ASP A 129 -40.05 -15.56 8.29
C ASP A 129 -41.45 -16.18 8.14
N GLY A 130 -42.27 -15.59 7.25
CA GLY A 130 -43.65 -16.02 7.02
C GLY A 130 -44.71 -15.39 7.95
N ALA A 131 -44.30 -14.48 8.83
CA ALA A 131 -45.20 -13.59 9.59
C ALA A 131 -45.99 -12.65 8.67
N ASP A 132 -47.20 -12.26 9.10
CA ASP A 132 -47.99 -11.24 8.41
C ASP A 132 -47.45 -9.85 8.78
N PRO A 133 -46.93 -9.06 7.82
CA PRO A 133 -46.38 -7.73 8.12
C PRO A 133 -47.41 -6.73 8.67
N PHE A 134 -48.70 -7.07 8.66
CA PHE A 134 -49.78 -6.28 9.28
C PHE A 134 -50.40 -6.95 10.51
N GLY A 135 -49.83 -8.06 10.98
CA GLY A 135 -50.22 -8.76 12.20
C GLY A 135 -49.64 -8.14 13.47
N ASP A 136 -50.18 -8.53 14.63
CA ASP A 136 -49.67 -8.15 15.96
C ASP A 136 -48.58 -9.13 16.46
N GLU A 137 -47.78 -9.67 15.54
CA GLU A 137 -46.76 -10.67 15.84
C GLU A 137 -45.54 -10.02 16.51
N SER A 138 -44.89 -10.77 17.41
CA SER A 138 -43.68 -10.28 18.07
C SER A 138 -42.47 -10.39 17.13
N PRO A 139 -41.45 -9.53 17.28
CA PRO A 139 -40.20 -9.64 16.53
C PRO A 139 -39.55 -11.03 16.67
N ALA A 140 -38.81 -11.44 15.63
CA ALA A 140 -38.04 -12.67 15.64
C ALA A 140 -37.02 -12.65 16.78
N THR A 141 -36.87 -13.78 17.47
CA THR A 141 -35.94 -13.91 18.60
C THR A 141 -34.55 -14.36 18.15
N THR A 142 -34.48 -15.05 17.02
CA THR A 142 -33.25 -15.55 16.39
C THR A 142 -33.14 -15.01 14.98
N LEU A 143 -31.99 -14.47 14.61
CA LEU A 143 -31.74 -13.88 13.30
C LEU A 143 -30.63 -14.66 12.63
N LEU A 144 -30.87 -15.05 11.38
CA LEU A 144 -29.97 -15.89 10.59
C LEU A 144 -29.44 -15.12 9.38
N PRO A 145 -28.20 -15.36 8.95
CA PRO A 145 -27.58 -14.69 7.80
C PRO A 145 -27.98 -15.32 6.45
N GLY A 146 -28.78 -16.40 6.47
CA GLY A 146 -29.15 -17.19 5.30
C GLY A 146 -28.37 -18.50 5.17
N GLU A 147 -28.75 -19.34 4.20
CA GLU A 147 -28.11 -20.64 3.97
C GLU A 147 -26.64 -20.48 3.55
N LEU A 148 -25.75 -21.26 4.17
CA LEU A 148 -24.29 -21.24 3.92
C LEU A 148 -23.63 -19.87 4.16
N LYS A 149 -24.26 -19.01 4.95
CA LYS A 149 -23.74 -17.70 5.34
C LYS A 149 -23.43 -17.63 6.83
N LYS A 150 -22.62 -16.64 7.22
CA LYS A 150 -22.34 -16.27 8.62
C LYS A 150 -22.37 -14.75 8.77
N PHE A 151 -22.60 -14.26 9.99
CA PHE A 151 -22.34 -12.86 10.32
C PHE A 151 -20.86 -12.68 10.63
N LEU A 152 -20.18 -11.82 9.88
CA LEU A 152 -18.85 -11.31 10.20
C LEU A 152 -19.00 -10.07 11.08
N LEU A 153 -18.42 -10.10 12.26
CA LEU A 153 -18.30 -8.94 13.15
C LEU A 153 -16.82 -8.68 13.40
N THR A 154 -16.36 -7.48 13.06
CA THR A 154 -14.93 -7.15 13.00
C THR A 154 -14.68 -5.71 13.45
N SER A 155 -13.59 -5.49 14.18
CA SER A 155 -13.16 -4.16 14.62
C SER A 155 -11.78 -3.82 14.08
N TRP A 156 -11.58 -2.55 13.77
CA TRP A 156 -10.34 -2.03 13.22
C TRP A 156 -9.97 -0.70 13.89
N GLU A 157 -8.68 -0.39 13.86
CA GLU A 157 -8.14 0.89 14.29
C GLU A 157 -7.18 1.42 13.22
N SER A 158 -7.14 2.74 13.05
CA SER A 158 -6.20 3.45 12.20
C SER A 158 -5.50 4.52 13.01
N THR A 159 -4.18 4.56 12.95
CA THR A 159 -3.37 5.65 13.50
C THR A 159 -2.80 6.51 12.37
N ASP A 160 -2.27 7.69 12.69
CA ASP A 160 -1.46 8.50 11.78
C ASP A 160 0.01 8.05 11.87
N PRO A 161 0.55 7.34 10.88
CA PRO A 161 1.95 6.93 10.88
C PRO A 161 2.89 8.11 10.59
N ASP A 162 4.06 8.11 11.22
CA ASP A 162 5.16 9.00 10.85
C ASP A 162 5.75 8.55 9.49
N TRP A 163 5.58 9.36 8.44
CA TRP A 163 6.13 9.11 7.10
C TRP A 163 7.36 9.95 6.80
N ALA A 164 8.37 9.31 6.19
CA ALA A 164 9.56 9.97 5.64
C ALA A 164 9.72 9.62 4.14
N PRO A 165 9.84 10.63 3.24
CA PRO A 165 9.59 12.04 3.51
C PRO A 165 8.12 12.29 3.86
N ALA A 166 7.86 13.31 4.68
CA ALA A 166 6.50 13.70 5.01
C ALA A 166 5.74 14.07 3.74
N PRO A 167 4.56 13.48 3.48
CA PRO A 167 3.76 13.82 2.32
C PRO A 167 3.33 15.29 2.40
N GLN A 168 3.08 15.92 1.25
CA GLN A 168 2.46 17.24 1.17
C GLN A 168 1.19 17.17 0.32
N HIS A 169 0.12 17.79 0.81
CA HIS A 169 -1.14 17.93 0.05
C HIS A 169 -1.75 16.58 -0.41
N VAL A 170 -1.57 15.52 0.38
CA VAL A 170 -2.13 14.19 0.11
C VAL A 170 -3.30 13.92 1.04
N LEU A 171 -4.35 13.31 0.50
CA LEU A 171 -5.48 12.81 1.25
C LEU A 171 -5.57 11.31 1.05
N THR A 172 -5.77 10.59 2.14
CA THR A 172 -6.06 9.16 2.09
C THR A 172 -7.54 8.94 2.28
N ALA A 173 -8.18 8.25 1.34
CA ALA A 173 -9.57 7.84 1.51
C ALA A 173 -9.63 6.42 2.07
N LEU A 174 -10.41 6.22 3.13
CA LEU A 174 -10.70 4.90 3.71
C LEU A 174 -12.11 4.45 3.37
N HIS A 175 -12.23 3.21 2.92
CA HIS A 175 -13.47 2.58 2.47
C HIS A 175 -13.56 1.16 3.00
N ILE A 176 -14.76 0.70 3.37
CA ILE A 176 -15.02 -0.73 3.53
C ILE A 176 -15.61 -1.22 2.21
N THR A 177 -15.01 -2.27 1.67
CA THR A 177 -15.54 -2.97 0.51
C THR A 177 -16.12 -4.31 0.91
N HIS A 178 -17.21 -4.68 0.25
CA HIS A 178 -17.84 -5.99 0.39
C HIS A 178 -18.00 -6.59 -1.01
N LEU A 179 -17.40 -7.77 -1.22
CA LEU A 179 -17.31 -8.40 -2.54
C LEU A 179 -16.75 -7.44 -3.61
N ARG A 180 -15.76 -6.63 -3.23
CA ARG A 180 -15.08 -5.62 -4.05
C ARG A 180 -15.95 -4.45 -4.55
N ASN A 181 -17.14 -4.27 -3.97
CA ASN A 181 -17.92 -3.06 -4.16
C ASN A 181 -17.75 -2.16 -2.93
N ASP A 182 -17.60 -0.86 -3.15
CA ASP A 182 -17.62 0.12 -2.06
C ASP A 182 -18.98 0.06 -1.36
N ASP A 183 -18.98 -0.30 -0.07
CA ASP A 183 -20.21 -0.47 0.71
C ASP A 183 -20.34 0.68 1.72
N ILE A 184 -19.25 0.99 2.43
CA ILE A 184 -19.22 2.10 3.42
C ILE A 184 -18.03 3.01 3.15
N ARG A 185 -18.28 4.33 3.08
CA ARG A 185 -17.25 5.37 3.05
C ARG A 185 -16.97 5.85 4.47
N LEU A 186 -15.71 5.79 4.90
CA LEU A 186 -15.28 6.10 6.28
C LEU A 186 -14.63 7.48 6.45
N ASP A 187 -14.81 8.38 5.46
CA ASP A 187 -14.20 9.71 5.34
C ASP A 187 -12.66 9.73 5.15
N SER A 188 -12.13 10.83 4.60
CA SER A 188 -10.71 10.99 4.25
C SER A 188 -9.85 11.33 5.47
N ALA A 189 -8.66 10.75 5.59
CA ALA A 189 -7.64 11.08 6.59
C ALA A 189 -6.68 12.16 6.08
N GLU A 190 -6.38 13.13 6.96
CA GLU A 190 -5.41 14.22 6.77
C GLU A 190 -4.31 14.20 7.85
N GLU A 191 -3.22 14.94 7.62
CA GLU A 191 -2.14 15.13 8.61
C GLU A 191 -2.69 15.64 9.95
N GLY A 192 -2.41 14.92 11.03
CA GLY A 192 -2.88 15.28 12.37
C GLY A 192 -4.32 14.87 12.68
N ASP A 193 -4.99 14.13 11.79
CA ASP A 193 -6.20 13.41 12.13
C ASP A 193 -5.87 12.30 13.13
N ALA A 194 -6.41 12.45 14.33
CA ALA A 194 -6.24 11.52 15.43
C ALA A 194 -6.83 10.13 15.09
N GLU A 195 -6.33 9.14 15.84
CA GLU A 195 -6.76 7.73 15.86
C GLU A 195 -8.23 7.53 15.47
N ARG A 196 -8.47 6.71 14.45
CA ARG A 196 -9.80 6.29 14.02
C ARG A 196 -10.01 4.84 14.42
N ARG A 197 -11.25 4.48 14.68
CA ARG A 197 -11.63 3.09 14.93
C ARG A 197 -13.05 2.88 14.47
N GLY A 198 -13.37 1.65 14.11
CA GLY A 198 -14.71 1.28 13.70
C GLY A 198 -14.98 -0.19 13.98
N THR A 199 -16.26 -0.53 14.03
CA THR A 199 -16.74 -1.91 14.10
C THR A 199 -17.78 -2.12 13.02
N VAL A 200 -17.70 -3.26 12.35
CA VAL A 200 -18.47 -3.56 11.14
C VAL A 200 -19.16 -4.89 11.30
N LEU A 201 -20.44 -4.95 10.91
CA LEU A 201 -21.23 -6.16 10.80
C LEU A 201 -21.56 -6.41 9.32
N ALA A 202 -21.26 -7.60 8.80
CA ALA A 202 -21.57 -8.00 7.44
C ALA A 202 -22.10 -9.44 7.36
N ILE A 203 -22.81 -9.77 6.28
CA ILE A 203 -23.16 -11.16 5.94
C ILE A 203 -22.18 -11.69 4.89
N VAL A 204 -21.45 -12.74 5.24
CA VAL A 204 -20.43 -13.36 4.38
C VAL A 204 -20.69 -14.85 4.18
N ASP A 205 -19.99 -15.49 3.24
CA ASP A 205 -19.99 -16.95 3.12
C ASP A 205 -19.52 -17.62 4.42
N ALA A 206 -20.02 -18.82 4.71
CA ALA A 206 -19.67 -19.56 5.92
C ALA A 206 -18.17 -19.90 6.03
N SER A 207 -17.43 -19.84 4.92
CA SER A 207 -15.98 -19.92 4.84
C SER A 207 -15.49 -18.82 3.91
N PRO A 208 -15.43 -17.56 4.41
CA PRO A 208 -15.15 -16.42 3.56
C PRO A 208 -13.67 -16.40 3.15
N ASP A 209 -13.41 -16.02 1.89
CA ASP A 209 -12.07 -15.69 1.43
C ASP A 209 -11.60 -14.37 2.08
N ALA A 210 -10.28 -14.14 2.14
CA ALA A 210 -9.71 -12.93 2.76
C ALA A 210 -10.19 -11.63 2.10
N ASP A 211 -10.56 -11.65 0.83
CA ASP A 211 -11.07 -10.49 0.08
C ASP A 211 -12.60 -10.32 0.14
N ALA A 212 -13.31 -11.11 0.96
CA ALA A 212 -14.76 -11.03 1.08
C ALA A 212 -15.22 -9.66 1.62
N VAL A 213 -14.54 -9.19 2.68
CA VAL A 213 -14.74 -7.86 3.25
C VAL A 213 -13.37 -7.27 3.56
N THR A 214 -13.04 -6.12 3.00
CA THR A 214 -11.75 -5.46 3.19
C THR A 214 -11.91 -4.02 3.64
N LEU A 215 -10.93 -3.54 4.40
CA LEU A 215 -10.71 -2.11 4.53
C LEU A 215 -9.69 -1.67 3.49
N ARG A 216 -10.10 -0.72 2.68
CA ARG A 216 -9.41 -0.21 1.51
C ARG A 216 -8.93 1.22 1.77
N ALA A 217 -7.65 1.45 1.54
CA ALA A 217 -7.01 2.75 1.60
C ALA A 217 -6.58 3.19 0.20
N GLU A 218 -7.02 4.38 -0.21
CA GLU A 218 -6.75 4.93 -1.54
C GLU A 218 -5.97 6.24 -1.47
N ILE A 219 -4.93 6.36 -2.31
CA ILE A 219 -4.27 7.63 -2.64
C ILE A 219 -4.14 7.71 -4.16
N GLY A 220 -4.79 8.70 -4.77
CA GLY A 220 -4.83 8.82 -6.22
C GLY A 220 -5.55 7.61 -6.84
N ASP A 221 -4.89 6.93 -7.77
CA ASP A 221 -5.43 5.73 -8.45
C ASP A 221 -4.93 4.42 -7.82
N GLU A 222 -4.07 4.48 -6.80
CA GLU A 222 -3.43 3.33 -6.18
C GLU A 222 -4.14 2.93 -4.88
N VAL A 223 -4.20 1.61 -4.65
CA VAL A 223 -5.07 1.01 -3.63
C VAL A 223 -4.29 0.02 -2.78
N GLN A 224 -4.48 0.11 -1.46
CA GLN A 224 -4.08 -0.93 -0.51
C GLN A 224 -5.32 -1.49 0.21
N GLU A 225 -5.33 -2.79 0.48
CA GLU A 225 -6.46 -3.46 1.12
C GLU A 225 -5.99 -4.43 2.20
N ILE A 226 -6.64 -4.39 3.37
CA ILE A 226 -6.48 -5.37 4.46
C ILE A 226 -7.81 -6.10 4.68
N SER A 227 -7.73 -7.41 4.88
CA SER A 227 -8.87 -8.26 5.15
C SER A 227 -9.47 -7.96 6.51
N LEU A 228 -10.78 -7.70 6.56
CA LEU A 228 -11.51 -7.63 7.83
C LEU A 228 -11.91 -9.02 8.35
N VAL A 229 -11.65 -10.08 7.59
CA VAL A 229 -11.90 -11.48 7.96
C VAL A 229 -10.80 -11.99 8.88
N ASP A 230 -9.54 -11.85 8.45
CA ASP A 230 -8.37 -12.45 9.12
C ASP A 230 -7.18 -11.50 9.35
N GLY A 231 -7.31 -10.23 8.94
CA GLY A 231 -6.28 -9.21 9.14
C GLY A 231 -5.09 -9.30 8.17
N THR A 232 -5.18 -10.08 7.09
CA THR A 232 -4.10 -10.19 6.09
C THR A 232 -4.13 -9.07 5.04
N ILE A 233 -2.98 -8.65 4.54
CA ILE A 233 -2.88 -7.71 3.41
C ILE A 233 -3.31 -8.42 2.13
N VAL A 234 -4.37 -7.92 1.51
CA VAL A 234 -4.98 -8.50 0.30
C VAL A 234 -4.38 -7.89 -0.97
N ALA A 235 -4.10 -6.58 -0.94
CA ALA A 235 -3.55 -5.85 -2.07
C ALA A 235 -2.62 -4.72 -1.60
N THR A 236 -1.50 -4.53 -2.30
CA THR A 236 -0.61 -3.38 -2.09
C THR A 236 0.24 -3.11 -3.35
N PRO A 237 0.49 -1.84 -3.72
CA PRO A 237 1.45 -1.49 -4.76
C PRO A 237 2.91 -1.61 -4.27
N ALA A 238 3.13 -1.74 -2.95
CA ALA A 238 4.45 -1.74 -2.35
C ALA A 238 4.75 -2.99 -1.49
N PRO A 239 4.86 -4.19 -2.08
CA PRO A 239 5.08 -5.43 -1.31
C PRO A 239 6.32 -5.41 -0.40
N ARG A 240 7.41 -4.73 -0.81
CA ARG A 240 8.67 -4.67 -0.03
C ARG A 240 8.46 -4.10 1.37
N MET A 241 7.48 -3.22 1.55
CA MET A 241 7.14 -2.62 2.85
C MET A 241 6.79 -3.67 3.91
N TYR A 242 6.24 -4.81 3.49
CA TYR A 242 5.78 -5.88 4.37
C TYR A 242 6.75 -7.06 4.46
N SER A 243 7.69 -7.17 3.52
CA SER A 243 8.61 -8.31 3.43
C SER A 243 10.06 -8.01 3.83
N GLY A 244 10.46 -6.75 3.99
CA GLY A 244 11.84 -6.34 4.24
C GLY A 244 11.99 -5.08 5.08
N GLY A 245 13.19 -4.79 5.56
CA GLY A 245 13.50 -3.56 6.27
C GLY A 245 13.51 -2.36 5.32
N LEU A 246 13.18 -1.18 5.83
CA LEU A 246 13.31 0.11 5.12
C LEU A 246 14.57 0.90 5.53
N GLU A 247 15.34 0.33 6.45
CA GLU A 247 16.56 0.94 6.97
C GLU A 247 17.72 0.81 5.97
N VAL A 248 18.54 1.86 5.91
CA VAL A 248 19.77 1.87 5.12
C VAL A 248 20.95 2.20 6.02
N GLN A 249 21.97 1.35 5.98
CA GLN A 249 23.22 1.63 6.65
C GLN A 249 24.17 2.37 5.70
N VAL A 250 24.57 3.57 6.09
CA VAL A 250 25.65 4.33 5.44
C VAL A 250 26.99 3.93 6.06
N SER A 251 27.95 3.57 5.23
CA SER A 251 29.30 3.19 5.64
C SER A 251 30.35 3.76 4.68
N ASP A 252 31.59 3.84 5.15
CA ASP A 252 32.73 4.35 4.36
C ASP A 252 32.50 5.73 3.72
N ALA A 253 31.65 6.56 4.35
CA ALA A 253 31.37 7.91 3.88
C ALA A 253 32.63 8.77 3.98
N THR A 254 33.10 9.27 2.84
CA THR A 254 34.20 10.24 2.78
C THR A 254 33.67 11.65 2.97
N MET A 255 34.51 12.54 3.46
CA MET A 255 34.19 13.95 3.66
C MET A 255 35.00 14.83 2.71
N LEU A 256 34.33 15.77 2.06
CA LEU A 256 34.92 16.88 1.34
C LEU A 256 35.04 18.08 2.28
N ASP A 257 36.23 18.63 2.39
CA ASP A 257 36.50 19.95 3.01
C ASP A 257 37.34 20.73 2.00
N THR A 258 36.71 21.70 1.32
CA THR A 258 37.38 22.46 0.27
C THR A 258 37.12 23.96 0.36
N LYS A 259 38.02 24.69 -0.31
CA LYS A 259 37.96 26.13 -0.51
C LYS A 259 38.03 26.41 -2.00
N VAL A 260 36.99 27.06 -2.51
CA VAL A 260 36.92 27.49 -3.90
C VAL A 260 37.19 28.99 -3.94
N PRO A 261 38.21 29.47 -4.68
CA PRO A 261 38.43 30.89 -4.86
C PRO A 261 37.14 31.58 -5.31
N ASP A 262 36.72 32.63 -4.60
CA ASP A 262 35.55 33.42 -4.98
C ASP A 262 35.95 34.55 -5.94
N GLY A 263 37.11 35.16 -5.74
CA GLY A 263 37.64 36.16 -6.66
C GLY A 263 36.88 37.49 -6.70
N PHE A 264 35.87 37.68 -5.84
CA PHE A 264 35.03 38.87 -5.84
C PHE A 264 34.80 39.46 -4.45
N ALA A 265 33.77 39.02 -3.73
CA ALA A 265 33.29 39.63 -2.49
C ALA A 265 33.94 39.01 -1.24
N GLN A 266 34.39 37.77 -1.36
CA GLN A 266 35.16 37.05 -0.35
C GLN A 266 36.40 36.43 -0.99
N GLU A 267 37.31 35.91 -0.17
CA GLU A 267 38.52 35.28 -0.72
C GLU A 267 38.22 33.88 -1.25
N TYR A 268 37.44 33.10 -0.51
CA TYR A 268 37.01 31.75 -0.85
C TYR A 268 35.55 31.52 -0.44
N MET A 269 34.86 30.67 -1.19
CA MET A 269 33.73 29.89 -0.70
C MET A 269 34.28 28.65 0.01
N THR A 270 33.84 28.36 1.23
CA THR A 270 34.10 27.08 1.90
C THR A 270 32.94 26.13 1.69
N LEU A 271 33.25 24.84 1.53
CA LEU A 271 32.26 23.77 1.43
C LEU A 271 32.73 22.57 2.26
N LEU A 272 31.82 22.08 3.12
CA LEU A 272 31.93 20.80 3.81
C LEU A 272 30.82 19.87 3.28
N GLY A 273 31.21 18.76 2.67
CA GLY A 273 30.31 17.84 1.97
C GLY A 273 30.46 16.38 2.41
N THR A 274 29.36 15.70 2.74
CA THR A 274 29.34 14.25 3.04
C THR A 274 27.96 13.65 2.78
N VAL A 275 27.89 12.32 2.69
CA VAL A 275 26.64 11.59 2.87
C VAL A 275 26.40 11.43 4.37
N GLU A 276 25.26 11.89 4.87
CA GLU A 276 24.92 11.85 6.30
C GLU A 276 24.09 10.62 6.64
N SER A 277 23.05 10.38 5.85
CA SER A 277 22.04 9.38 6.14
C SER A 277 21.39 8.88 4.85
N ALA A 278 20.68 7.76 4.92
CA ALA A 278 19.83 7.29 3.85
C ALA A 278 18.68 6.44 4.42
N TYR A 279 17.57 6.37 3.69
CA TYR A 279 16.45 5.50 4.01
C TYR A 279 15.72 5.05 2.75
N LEU A 280 15.00 3.93 2.85
CA LEU A 280 14.10 3.46 1.80
C LEU A 280 12.68 3.93 2.09
N THR A 281 11.96 4.28 1.04
CA THR A 281 10.53 4.59 1.13
C THR A 281 9.81 4.11 -0.12
N PRO A 282 8.62 3.51 0.01
CA PRO A 282 7.81 3.10 -1.14
C PRO A 282 6.95 4.23 -1.70
N PHE A 283 6.90 5.40 -1.03
CA PHE A 283 6.05 6.51 -1.43
C PHE A 283 6.74 7.86 -1.26
N ILE A 284 6.74 8.67 -2.32
CA ILE A 284 7.22 10.05 -2.27
C ILE A 284 6.18 10.95 -2.93
N ASN A 285 5.48 11.72 -2.11
CA ASN A 285 4.64 12.81 -2.59
C ASN A 285 4.99 14.07 -1.81
N SER A 286 6.18 14.59 -2.10
CA SER A 286 6.75 15.77 -1.48
C SER A 286 7.11 16.80 -2.55
N GLY A 287 7.52 17.99 -2.12
CA GLY A 287 7.92 19.07 -3.02
C GLY A 287 9.08 18.71 -3.94
N VAL A 288 9.50 19.69 -4.75
CA VAL A 288 10.62 19.54 -5.71
C VAL A 288 11.91 19.02 -5.06
N ASP A 289 12.08 19.25 -3.75
CA ASP A 289 13.24 18.85 -2.94
C ASP A 289 13.48 17.33 -2.97
N TYR A 290 12.45 16.51 -3.12
CA TYR A 290 12.55 15.04 -3.18
C TYR A 290 12.45 14.47 -4.61
N GLY A 291 12.48 15.34 -5.63
CA GLY A 291 12.26 14.96 -7.03
C GLY A 291 10.82 15.15 -7.50
N GLY A 292 9.96 15.76 -6.66
CA GLY A 292 8.54 16.01 -6.93
C GLY A 292 7.63 14.85 -6.56
N ASN A 293 6.45 14.81 -7.18
CA ASN A 293 5.38 13.88 -6.84
C ASN A 293 5.57 12.53 -7.55
N LEU A 294 6.41 11.66 -6.99
CA LEU A 294 6.70 10.32 -7.53
C LEU A 294 5.59 9.30 -7.20
N ASN A 295 4.80 9.56 -6.15
CA ASN A 295 3.77 8.69 -5.59
C ASN A 295 4.33 7.32 -5.19
N TRP A 296 3.60 6.23 -5.45
CA TRP A 296 4.05 4.87 -5.16
C TRP A 296 5.14 4.42 -6.11
N ALA A 297 6.14 3.72 -5.57
CA ALA A 297 7.09 2.99 -6.38
C ALA A 297 6.39 1.88 -7.17
N GLY A 298 6.93 1.54 -8.35
CA GLY A 298 6.38 0.46 -9.17
C GLY A 298 6.57 -0.91 -8.54
N GLU A 299 5.89 -1.91 -9.11
CA GLU A 299 6.06 -3.32 -8.72
C GLU A 299 7.53 -3.74 -8.86
N GLY A 300 8.15 -4.13 -7.73
CA GLY A 300 9.56 -4.51 -7.69
C GLY A 300 10.54 -3.34 -7.62
N GLU A 301 10.08 -2.12 -7.35
CA GLU A 301 10.90 -0.94 -7.14
C GLU A 301 10.73 -0.37 -5.74
N ILE A 302 11.69 0.44 -5.29
CA ILE A 302 11.60 1.25 -4.09
C ILE A 302 12.38 2.55 -4.28
N PHE A 303 11.99 3.61 -3.58
CA PHE A 303 12.79 4.83 -3.56
C PHE A 303 13.87 4.75 -2.48
N LEU A 304 15.07 5.12 -2.86
CA LEU A 304 16.18 5.38 -1.96
C LEU A 304 16.33 6.90 -1.83
N VAL A 305 16.23 7.39 -0.61
CA VAL A 305 16.47 8.79 -0.27
C VAL A 305 17.82 8.88 0.43
N VAL A 306 18.71 9.73 -0.08
CA VAL A 306 20.05 9.97 0.45
C VAL A 306 20.13 11.40 0.95
N GLU A 307 20.40 11.57 2.24
CA GLU A 307 20.56 12.86 2.90
C GLU A 307 22.05 13.26 2.89
N LEU A 308 22.32 14.47 2.45
CA LEU A 308 23.66 15.03 2.34
C LEU A 308 23.86 16.11 3.40
N GLY A 309 25.02 16.06 4.04
CA GLY A 309 25.58 17.20 4.75
C GLY A 309 26.32 18.05 3.73
N TRP A 310 25.73 19.15 3.27
CA TRP A 310 26.30 20.00 2.23
C TRP A 310 26.35 21.47 2.68
N ASP A 311 27.22 21.75 3.65
CA ASP A 311 27.34 23.08 4.24
C ASP A 311 28.29 23.95 3.40
N ARG A 312 27.73 24.96 2.74
CA ARG A 312 28.48 25.93 1.93
C ARG A 312 28.19 27.35 2.34
N ASP A 313 29.24 28.16 2.38
CA ASP A 313 29.08 29.60 2.53
C ASP A 313 28.52 30.19 1.22
N PHE A 314 27.70 31.24 1.35
CA PHE A 314 27.16 31.92 0.19
C PHE A 314 28.27 32.53 -0.68
N SER A 315 28.19 32.30 -1.99
CA SER A 315 28.98 33.02 -3.00
C SER A 315 28.08 33.45 -4.15
N SER A 316 28.31 34.67 -4.64
CA SER A 316 27.65 35.16 -5.85
C SER A 316 28.46 34.92 -7.13
N ASN A 317 29.70 34.42 -7.02
CA ASN A 317 30.59 34.18 -8.16
C ASN A 317 30.91 32.70 -8.38
N VAL A 318 30.83 31.85 -7.37
CA VAL A 318 31.08 30.41 -7.52
C VAL A 318 29.79 29.69 -7.93
N GLU A 319 29.85 28.95 -9.03
CA GLU A 319 28.79 28.06 -9.48
C GLU A 319 29.09 26.63 -9.04
N ASP A 320 28.15 26.00 -8.34
CA ASP A 320 28.23 24.58 -7.98
C ASP A 320 27.73 23.73 -9.15
N LEU A 321 28.65 22.98 -9.75
CA LEU A 321 28.42 22.06 -10.87
C LEU A 321 28.59 20.60 -10.44
N THR A 322 28.49 20.34 -9.13
CA THR A 322 28.61 19.01 -8.54
C THR A 322 27.58 18.06 -9.15
N GLU A 323 28.00 16.84 -9.46
CA GLU A 323 27.12 15.77 -9.94
C GLU A 323 27.09 14.61 -8.95
N MET A 324 25.92 14.07 -8.70
CA MET A 324 25.69 12.89 -7.88
C MET A 324 25.05 11.77 -8.69
N VAL A 325 25.60 10.57 -8.53
CA VAL A 325 25.05 9.33 -9.07
C VAL A 325 25.01 8.23 -8.01
N LEU A 326 24.09 7.29 -8.19
CA LEU A 326 24.09 6.04 -7.47
C LEU A 326 24.65 4.95 -8.39
N VAL A 327 25.69 4.26 -7.93
CA VAL A 327 26.33 3.16 -8.66
C VAL A 327 25.81 1.84 -8.09
N LEU A 328 25.14 1.06 -8.95
CA LEU A 328 24.66 -0.27 -8.61
C LEU A 328 25.81 -1.30 -8.63
N PRO A 329 25.64 -2.50 -8.03
CA PRO A 329 26.68 -3.54 -8.00
C PRO A 329 27.13 -4.03 -9.39
N ASP A 330 26.27 -3.90 -10.40
CA ASP A 330 26.59 -4.24 -11.79
C ASP A 330 27.36 -3.12 -12.53
N GLY A 331 27.62 -2.00 -11.85
CA GLY A 331 28.28 -0.81 -12.38
C GLY A 331 27.35 0.17 -13.10
N THR A 332 26.04 -0.08 -13.11
CA THR A 332 25.06 0.86 -13.67
C THR A 332 25.01 2.12 -12.82
N GLU A 333 25.10 3.29 -13.47
CA GLU A 333 24.93 4.59 -12.81
C GLU A 333 23.50 5.08 -12.98
N LEU A 334 22.83 5.34 -11.86
CA LEU A 334 21.52 5.97 -11.80
C LEU A 334 21.67 7.45 -11.45
N ARG A 335 20.85 8.28 -12.09
CA ARG A 335 20.70 9.69 -11.75
C ARG A 335 19.56 9.86 -10.76
N SER A 336 19.69 10.86 -9.91
CA SER A 336 18.63 11.31 -9.02
C SER A 336 17.39 11.76 -9.80
N ALA A 337 16.24 11.71 -9.14
CA ALA A 337 15.00 12.28 -9.64
C ALA A 337 15.08 13.80 -9.75
N GLN A 338 15.74 14.44 -8.78
CA GLN A 338 16.11 15.85 -8.81
C GLN A 338 17.17 16.10 -9.88
N ASP A 339 17.13 17.29 -10.50
CA ASP A 339 18.28 17.79 -11.25
C ASP A 339 19.41 18.21 -10.30
N GLN A 340 20.65 18.14 -10.80
CA GLN A 340 21.86 18.37 -9.99
C GLN A 340 21.95 19.78 -9.43
N PHE A 341 21.39 20.77 -10.13
CA PHE A 341 21.37 22.14 -9.64
C PHE A 341 20.46 22.25 -8.41
N THR A 342 19.26 21.66 -8.46
CA THR A 342 18.33 21.65 -7.33
C THR A 342 18.92 20.94 -6.11
N LEU A 343 19.64 19.84 -6.30
CA LEU A 343 20.27 19.06 -5.21
C LEU A 343 21.25 19.85 -4.34
N PHE A 344 22.01 20.78 -4.92
CA PHE A 344 23.13 21.46 -4.24
C PHE A 344 22.88 22.97 -4.00
N TYR A 345 21.73 23.49 -4.42
CA TYR A 345 21.44 24.92 -4.33
C TYR A 345 20.52 25.31 -3.15
N GLY A 346 19.61 24.43 -2.71
CA GLY A 346 18.66 24.71 -1.63
C GLY A 346 18.53 23.56 -0.63
N GLU A 347 18.23 23.90 0.62
CA GLU A 347 17.88 22.91 1.64
C GLU A 347 16.43 22.41 1.44
N PRO A 348 16.16 21.12 1.71
CA PRO A 348 17.11 20.10 2.19
C PRO A 348 17.98 19.51 1.06
N PHE A 349 19.24 19.16 1.38
CA PHE A 349 20.17 18.54 0.43
C PHE A 349 19.92 17.04 0.33
N VAL A 350 18.91 16.66 -0.44
CA VAL A 350 18.45 15.27 -0.52
C VAL A 350 18.41 14.81 -1.96
N ALA A 351 18.92 13.60 -2.22
CA ALA A 351 18.83 12.94 -3.52
C ALA A 351 17.99 11.69 -3.46
N THR A 352 17.03 11.59 -4.38
CA THR A 352 16.10 10.46 -4.50
C THR A 352 16.42 9.61 -5.72
N PHE A 353 16.45 8.30 -5.55
CA PHE A 353 16.68 7.34 -6.64
C PHE A 353 15.59 6.27 -6.63
N THR A 354 15.17 5.79 -7.80
CA THR A 354 14.37 4.57 -7.92
C THR A 354 15.31 3.39 -8.13
N ILE A 355 15.26 2.39 -7.25
CA ILE A 355 16.12 1.21 -7.28
C ILE A 355 15.30 -0.09 -7.27
N PRO A 356 15.87 -1.23 -7.70
CA PRO A 356 15.23 -2.53 -7.53
C PRO A 356 14.94 -2.86 -6.06
N ALA A 357 13.75 -3.42 -5.80
CA ALA A 357 13.27 -3.80 -4.48
C ALA A 357 14.00 -5.03 -3.87
N ASP A 358 14.85 -5.71 -4.62
CA ASP A 358 15.68 -6.82 -4.16
C ASP A 358 17.16 -6.45 -4.05
N LEU A 359 17.49 -5.17 -4.23
CA LEU A 359 18.86 -4.70 -4.12
C LEU A 359 19.34 -4.74 -2.66
N ASP A 360 20.56 -5.24 -2.47
CA ASP A 360 21.23 -5.37 -1.16
C ASP A 360 22.21 -4.21 -0.86
N THR A 361 22.83 -3.62 -1.89
CA THR A 361 23.84 -2.57 -1.72
C THR A 361 23.94 -1.67 -2.94
N ALA A 362 24.39 -0.44 -2.73
CA ALA A 362 24.77 0.51 -3.77
C ALA A 362 25.86 1.45 -3.26
N THR A 363 26.55 2.15 -4.16
CA THR A 363 27.54 3.16 -3.81
C THR A 363 27.07 4.53 -4.26
N VAL A 364 26.96 5.47 -3.35
CA VAL A 364 26.79 6.89 -3.68
C VAL A 364 28.12 7.44 -4.14
N LYS A 365 28.12 8.18 -5.24
CA LYS A 365 29.29 8.90 -5.75
C LYS A 365 28.90 10.33 -6.12
N ILE A 366 29.47 11.28 -5.40
CA ILE A 366 29.32 12.72 -5.62
C ILE A 366 30.65 13.21 -6.21
N MET A 367 30.59 13.99 -7.28
CA MET A 367 31.72 14.47 -8.06
C MET A 367 31.75 16.00 -8.00
N PRO A 368 32.41 16.57 -6.97
CA PRO A 368 32.36 18.01 -6.73
C PRO A 368 33.14 18.78 -7.80
N ARG A 369 32.47 19.76 -8.38
CA ARG A 369 33.02 20.58 -9.45
C ARG A 369 32.49 22.00 -9.35
N PHE A 370 33.37 22.97 -9.50
CA PHE A 370 33.04 24.39 -9.32
C PHE A 370 33.52 25.22 -10.50
N GLY A 371 32.66 26.10 -10.98
CA GLY A 371 32.97 27.12 -11.98
C GLY A 371 32.88 28.53 -11.38
N GLN A 372 33.18 29.55 -12.19
CA GLN A 372 32.95 30.95 -11.82
C GLN A 372 32.12 31.71 -12.85
N VAL A 373 31.25 32.60 -12.36
CA VAL A 373 30.41 33.48 -13.21
C VAL A 373 31.26 34.52 -13.93
N LEU A 374 32.26 35.09 -13.25
CA LEU A 374 33.11 36.15 -13.77
C LEU A 374 34.35 35.65 -14.54
N ASP A 375 34.70 34.37 -14.37
CA ASP A 375 35.81 33.71 -15.06
C ASP A 375 35.35 32.37 -15.63
N GLU A 376 34.86 32.39 -16.87
CA GLU A 376 34.33 31.21 -17.57
C GLU A 376 35.40 30.12 -17.80
N ASP A 377 36.69 30.48 -17.73
CA ASP A 377 37.81 29.54 -17.89
C ASP A 377 38.20 28.88 -16.55
N PHE A 378 37.65 29.34 -15.43
CA PHE A 378 37.91 28.75 -14.12
C PHE A 378 37.14 27.44 -13.94
N GLU A 379 37.86 26.38 -13.57
CA GLU A 379 37.29 25.11 -13.15
C GLU A 379 38.12 24.53 -12.00
N GLN A 380 37.43 24.13 -10.93
CA GLN A 380 38.00 23.36 -9.84
C GLN A 380 37.25 22.05 -9.72
N VAL A 381 37.98 20.93 -9.82
CA VAL A 381 37.45 19.57 -9.67
C VAL A 381 38.09 18.95 -8.46
N GLU A 382 37.27 18.41 -7.56
CA GLU A 382 37.72 17.73 -6.35
C GLU A 382 37.67 16.21 -6.51
N ASP A 383 38.32 15.50 -5.59
CA ASP A 383 38.18 14.06 -5.50
C ASP A 383 36.71 13.69 -5.17
N PRO A 384 36.17 12.60 -5.75
CA PRO A 384 34.80 12.20 -5.48
C PRO A 384 34.54 11.90 -4.00
N VAL A 385 33.41 12.34 -3.50
CA VAL A 385 32.85 11.89 -2.22
C VAL A 385 32.07 10.60 -2.47
N THR A 386 32.38 9.55 -1.70
CA THR A 386 31.75 8.24 -1.84
C THR A 386 31.19 7.75 -0.51
N ALA A 387 30.10 6.98 -0.56
CA ALA A 387 29.60 6.21 0.57
C ALA A 387 29.00 4.89 0.09
N THR A 388 29.16 3.83 0.88
CA THR A 388 28.52 2.54 0.63
C THR A 388 27.22 2.45 1.41
N LEU A 389 26.14 2.14 0.71
CA LEU A 389 24.81 1.92 1.26
C LEU A 389 24.52 0.42 1.31
N THR A 390 24.09 -0.07 2.47
CA THR A 390 23.63 -1.46 2.65
C THR A 390 22.17 -1.45 3.06
N PHE A 391 21.34 -2.24 2.39
CA PHE A 391 19.90 -2.31 2.57
C PHE A 391 19.52 -3.52 3.42
N ALA A 392 18.58 -3.33 4.36
CA ALA A 392 18.16 -4.36 5.32
C ALA A 392 17.09 -5.34 4.80
#